data_AF-A0A4Q5BC00-F1
#
_entry.id   AF-A0A4Q5BC00-F1
#
_cell.length_a   1.000
_cell.length_b   1.000
_cell.length_c   1.000
_cell.angle_alpha   90.00
_cell.angle_beta   90.00
_cell.angle_gamma   90.00
#
_symmetry.space_group_name_H-M   'P 1'
#
loop_
_entity.id
_entity.type
_entity.pdbx_description
1 polymer ?
#
loop_
_entity_poly.entity_id
_entity_poly.type
_entity_poly.pdbx_seq_one_letter_code
_entity_poly.pdbx_strand_id
1 'polypeptide(L)'
;MGTIRRSVANLEPGDHVEGVTLLHKQVNPQRRSETSALWRCRCDCGATLSLYSRQIAEKQYVMCEDCEKQARLARSMGVDGRRVDWTRVIDMHYEWIQQKRGMAL
;
A
#
# COMPACT_ATOMS: atom_id res chain seq x y z
N MET A 1 -5.08 12.24 -17.99
CA MET A 1 -5.73 11.00 -17.50
C MET A 1 -6.14 11.24 -16.06
N GLY A 2 -7.42 11.53 -15.82
CA GLY A 2 -7.91 11.98 -14.52
C GLY A 2 -7.94 10.84 -13.51
N THR A 3 -7.31 11.02 -12.35
CA THR A 3 -7.46 10.10 -11.22
C THR A 3 -8.86 10.26 -10.66
N ILE A 4 -9.77 9.36 -11.04
CA ILE A 4 -11.11 9.27 -10.47
C ILE A 4 -10.94 9.10 -8.96
N ARG A 5 -11.42 10.07 -8.17
CA ARG A 5 -11.58 9.89 -6.73
C ARG A 5 -12.70 8.87 -6.54
N ARG A 6 -12.34 7.60 -6.39
CA ARG A 6 -13.32 6.57 -6.01
C ARG A 6 -13.79 6.87 -4.59
N SER A 7 -15.09 7.16 -4.47
CA SER A 7 -15.81 7.15 -3.21
C SER A 7 -15.58 5.81 -2.50
N VAL A 8 -15.52 5.81 -1.15
CA VAL A 8 -15.44 4.60 -0.31
C VAL A 8 -16.48 3.53 -0.73
N ALA A 9 -17.64 3.98 -1.26
CA ALA A 9 -18.73 3.12 -1.71
C ALA A 9 -18.44 2.35 -3.02
N ASN A 10 -17.49 2.80 -3.84
CA ASN A 10 -17.26 2.30 -5.20
C ASN A 10 -15.95 1.51 -5.35
N LEU A 11 -15.50 0.85 -4.27
CA LEU A 11 -14.35 -0.04 -4.33
C LEU A 11 -14.80 -1.44 -4.77
N GLU A 12 -14.14 -1.99 -5.79
CA GLU A 12 -14.46 -3.28 -6.38
C GLU A 12 -13.24 -4.24 -6.38
N PRO A 13 -13.45 -5.56 -6.29
CA PRO A 13 -12.40 -6.54 -6.58
C PRO A 13 -11.73 -6.26 -7.94
N GLY A 14 -10.40 -6.27 -7.95
CA GLY A 14 -9.59 -5.96 -9.14
C GLY A 14 -9.15 -4.50 -9.24
N ASP A 15 -9.72 -3.58 -8.45
CA ASP A 15 -9.26 -2.20 -8.45
C ASP A 15 -7.81 -2.08 -7.98
N HIS A 16 -6.98 -1.39 -8.76
CA HIS A 16 -5.64 -0.99 -8.36
C HIS A 16 -5.65 0.44 -7.80
N VAL A 17 -5.13 0.61 -6.58
CA VAL A 17 -5.09 1.89 -5.87
C VAL A 17 -3.73 2.07 -5.21
N GLU A 18 -2.94 3.01 -5.72
CA GLU A 18 -1.70 3.51 -5.09
C GLU A 18 -0.76 2.39 -4.58
N GLY A 19 -0.52 1.35 -5.38
CA GLY A 19 0.44 0.29 -5.06
C GLY A 19 -0.16 -1.03 -4.55
N VAL A 20 -1.49 -1.15 -4.51
CA VAL A 20 -2.18 -2.41 -4.19
C VAL A 20 -3.32 -2.71 -5.15
N THR A 21 -3.60 -3.99 -5.35
CA THR A 21 -4.80 -4.51 -5.99
C THR A 21 -5.78 -5.01 -4.93
N LEU A 22 -7.04 -4.59 -4.99
CA LEU A 22 -8.11 -5.11 -4.14
C LEU A 22 -8.47 -6.53 -4.57
N LEU A 23 -8.46 -7.50 -3.65
CA LEU A 23 -8.81 -8.89 -3.97
C LEU A 23 -10.27 -9.19 -3.63
N HIS A 24 -10.68 -8.98 -2.38
CA HIS A 24 -12.06 -9.18 -1.95
C HIS A 24 -12.36 -8.47 -0.64
N LYS A 25 -13.63 -8.11 -0.44
CA LYS A 25 -14.14 -7.62 0.84
C LYS A 25 -14.11 -8.75 1.87
N GLN A 26 -13.62 -8.45 3.05
CA GLN A 26 -13.68 -9.30 4.23
C GLN A 26 -14.78 -8.79 5.16
N VAL A 27 -15.49 -9.71 5.82
CA VAL A 27 -16.44 -9.35 6.86
C VAL A 27 -15.67 -8.97 8.11
N ASN A 28 -15.86 -7.75 8.62
CA ASN A 28 -15.37 -7.37 9.93
C ASN A 28 -16.46 -7.67 10.98
N PRO A 29 -16.33 -8.71 11.82
CA PRO A 29 -17.37 -9.08 12.78
C PRO A 29 -17.63 -7.99 13.83
N GLN A 30 -16.69 -7.06 14.04
CA GLN A 30 -16.77 -6.02 15.07
C GLN A 30 -17.35 -4.70 14.55
N ARG A 31 -17.42 -4.47 13.23
CA ARG A 31 -18.00 -3.26 12.64
C ARG A 31 -18.79 -3.59 11.37
N ARG A 32 -20.10 -3.31 11.39
CA ARG A 32 -21.03 -3.60 10.29
C ARG A 32 -21.27 -2.42 9.33
N SER A 33 -20.53 -1.32 9.43
CA SER A 33 -20.72 -0.18 8.51
C SER A 33 -19.86 -0.35 7.27
N GLU A 34 -20.38 0.02 6.09
CA GLU A 34 -19.66 -0.07 4.81
C GLU A 34 -18.34 0.73 4.82
N THR A 35 -18.29 1.84 5.55
CA THR A 35 -17.09 2.66 5.76
C THR A 35 -15.98 1.96 6.55
N SER A 36 -16.33 0.89 7.28
CA SER A 36 -15.43 0.06 8.08
C SER A 36 -15.15 -1.30 7.45
N ALA A 37 -15.61 -1.52 6.22
CA ALA A 37 -15.35 -2.76 5.49
C ALA A 37 -13.84 -2.93 5.30
N LEU A 38 -13.36 -4.13 5.66
CA LEU A 38 -11.97 -4.54 5.55
C LEU A 38 -11.78 -5.21 4.20
N TRP A 39 -10.66 -4.92 3.54
CA TRP A 39 -10.33 -5.49 2.23
C TRP A 39 -9.05 -6.30 2.31
N ARG A 40 -9.09 -7.51 1.77
CA ARG A 40 -7.86 -8.24 1.43
C ARG A 40 -7.30 -7.63 0.16
N CYS A 41 -6.04 -7.23 0.20
CA CYS A 41 -5.34 -6.58 -0.91
C CYS A 41 -4.04 -7.34 -1.22
N ARG A 42 -3.54 -7.18 -2.46
CA ARG A 42 -2.20 -7.61 -2.88
C ARG A 42 -1.38 -6.35 -3.20
N CYS A 43 -0.29 -6.15 -2.47
CA CYS A 43 0.70 -5.13 -2.75
C CYS A 43 1.42 -5.44 -4.06
N ASP A 44 1.92 -4.41 -4.76
CA ASP A 44 2.68 -4.58 -6.00
C ASP A 44 3.96 -5.41 -5.82
N CYS A 45 4.53 -5.43 -4.62
CA CYS A 45 5.65 -6.33 -4.27
C CYS A 45 5.25 -7.81 -4.17
N GLY A 46 3.96 -8.14 -4.31
CA GLY A 46 3.40 -9.49 -4.22
C GLY A 46 2.86 -9.86 -2.84
N ALA A 47 3.22 -9.13 -1.78
CA ALA A 47 2.73 -9.40 -0.43
C ALA A 47 1.23 -9.11 -0.28
N THR A 48 0.53 -9.85 0.58
CA THR A 48 -0.87 -9.57 0.90
C THR A 48 -1.00 -8.76 2.18
N LEU A 49 -1.98 -7.85 2.23
CA LEU A 49 -2.29 -7.01 3.38
C LEU A 49 -3.80 -6.82 3.53
N SER A 50 -4.24 -6.34 4.68
CA SER A 50 -5.63 -5.97 4.92
C SER A 50 -5.75 -4.47 5.17
N LEU A 51 -6.65 -3.80 4.45
CA LEU A 51 -6.84 -2.36 4.50
C LEU A 51 -8.31 -2.01 4.68
N TYR A 52 -8.60 -0.98 5.47
CA TYR A 52 -9.96 -0.45 5.56
C TYR A 52 -10.32 0.36 4.32
N SER A 53 -11.59 0.32 3.94
CA SER A 53 -12.12 1.08 2.79
C SER A 53 -11.79 2.58 2.88
N ARG A 54 -11.76 3.14 4.09
CA ARG A 54 -11.34 4.53 4.34
C ARG A 54 -9.86 4.77 4.00
N GLN A 55 -8.95 3.88 4.39
CA GLN A 55 -7.51 4.00 4.10
C GLN A 55 -7.26 3.99 2.59
N ILE A 56 -7.98 3.14 1.87
CA ILE A 56 -7.92 3.04 0.41
C ILE A 56 -8.44 4.33 -0.24
N ALA A 57 -9.61 4.83 0.18
CA ALA A 57 -10.23 6.01 -0.41
C ALA A 57 -9.50 7.32 -0.10
N GLU A 58 -8.96 7.47 1.11
CA GLU A 58 -8.18 8.66 1.51
C GLU A 58 -6.73 8.61 0.98
N LYS A 59 -6.36 7.54 0.26
CA LYS A 59 -5.03 7.33 -0.34
C LYS A 59 -3.87 7.51 0.64
N GLN A 60 -4.11 7.25 1.92
CA GLN A 60 -3.10 7.40 2.94
C GLN A 60 -2.27 6.11 3.00
N TYR A 61 -1.17 6.07 2.24
CA TYR A 61 -0.13 5.04 2.32
C TYR A 61 -0.68 3.62 2.21
N VAL A 62 -1.04 3.24 0.99
CA VAL A 62 -1.66 1.95 0.69
C VAL A 62 -0.56 0.98 0.25
N MET A 63 0.14 0.35 1.20
CA MET A 63 1.21 -0.62 0.90
C MET A 63 1.41 -1.61 2.05
N CYS A 64 2.08 -2.74 1.79
CA CYS A 64 2.39 -3.70 2.84
C CYS A 64 3.44 -3.15 3.83
N GLU A 65 3.52 -3.78 5.01
CA GLU A 65 4.45 -3.38 6.08
C GLU A 65 5.91 -3.36 5.61
N ASP A 66 6.32 -4.33 4.78
CA ASP A 66 7.67 -4.37 4.23
C ASP A 66 7.99 -3.18 3.34
N CYS A 67 7.08 -2.86 2.41
CA CYS A 67 7.21 -1.69 1.54
C CYS A 67 7.17 -0.39 2.35
N GLU A 68 6.38 -0.35 3.43
CA GLU A 68 6.35 0.80 4.33
C GLU A 68 7.71 0.99 5.04
N LYS A 69 8.31 -0.08 5.56
CA LYS A 69 9.65 -0.05 6.16
C LYS A 69 10.70 0.43 5.17
N GLN A 70 10.63 -0.04 3.92
CA GLN A 70 11.53 0.40 2.85
C GLN A 70 11.38 1.88 2.53
N ALA A 71 10.13 2.38 2.42
CA ALA A 71 9.86 3.80 2.23
C ALA A 71 10.40 4.65 3.39
N ARG A 72 10.27 4.19 4.64
CA ARG A 72 10.84 4.86 5.82
C ARG A 72 12.37 4.91 5.78
N LEU A 73 13.04 3.81 5.42
CA LEU A 73 14.49 3.75 5.28
C LEU A 73 14.98 4.74 4.21
N ALA A 74 14.37 4.72 3.03
CA ALA A 74 14.71 5.65 1.96
C ALA A 74 14.55 7.13 2.36
N ARG A 75 13.51 7.47 3.15
CA ARG A 75 13.36 8.82 3.73
C ARG A 75 14.48 9.19 4.68
N SER A 76 14.87 8.27 5.57
CA SER A 76 15.97 8.53 6.52
C SER A 76 17.32 8.79 5.85
N MET A 77 17.45 8.43 4.57
CA MET A 77 18.65 8.64 3.77
C MET A 77 18.61 9.89 2.89
N GLY A 78 17.59 10.74 3.03
CA GLY A 78 17.54 12.04 2.37
C GLY A 78 17.20 11.99 0.87
N VAL A 79 16.51 10.94 0.41
CA VAL A 79 15.95 10.91 -0.96
C VAL A 79 14.88 12.00 -1.07
N ASP A 80 15.14 13.03 -1.87
CA ASP A 80 14.34 14.27 -1.91
C ASP A 80 12.91 14.00 -2.40
N GLY A 81 11.94 14.44 -1.59
CA GLY A 81 10.73 13.66 -1.31
C GLY A 81 9.42 14.28 -1.79
N ARG A 82 9.40 15.18 -2.77
CA ARG A 82 8.14 15.77 -3.24
C ARG A 82 7.47 14.88 -4.29
N ARG A 83 6.70 13.90 -3.76
CA ARG A 83 5.96 12.83 -4.46
C ARG A 83 6.86 11.76 -5.08
N VAL A 84 7.61 11.06 -4.25
CA VAL A 84 8.20 9.79 -4.67
C VAL A 84 7.09 8.76 -4.74
N ASP A 85 6.82 8.29 -5.94
CA ASP A 85 6.21 6.99 -6.19
C ASP A 85 7.09 5.95 -5.49
N TRP A 86 6.71 5.55 -4.27
CA TRP A 86 7.51 4.65 -3.45
C TRP A 86 7.63 3.27 -4.09
N THR A 87 6.70 2.88 -4.97
CA THR A 87 6.85 1.68 -5.79
C THR A 87 8.08 1.79 -6.67
N ARG A 88 8.28 2.94 -7.33
CA ARG A 88 9.48 3.22 -8.15
C ARG A 88 10.77 3.33 -7.34
N VAL A 89 10.73 3.86 -6.11
CA VAL A 89 11.89 3.91 -5.22
C VAL A 89 12.30 2.52 -4.76
N ILE A 90 11.32 1.70 -4.36
CA ILE A 90 11.55 0.33 -3.92
C ILE A 90 12.15 -0.50 -5.08
N ASP A 91 11.62 -0.34 -6.28
CA ASP A 91 12.14 -0.99 -7.49
C ASP A 91 13.59 -0.56 -7.79
N MET A 92 13.87 0.75 -7.81
CA MET A 92 15.21 1.29 -8.07
C MET A 92 16.27 0.88 -7.03
N HIS A 93 15.86 0.63 -5.79
CA HIS A 93 16.78 0.31 -4.69
C HIS A 93 16.62 -1.12 -4.17
N TYR A 94 15.91 -1.99 -4.89
CA TYR A 94 15.54 -3.33 -4.44
C TYR A 94 16.75 -4.14 -3.97
N GLU A 95 17.78 -4.26 -4.80
CA GLU A 95 18.99 -5.05 -4.49
C GLU A 95 19.75 -4.52 -3.27
N TRP A 96 19.93 -3.19 -3.19
CA TRP A 96 20.61 -2.53 -2.07
C TRP A 96 19.84 -2.72 -0.75
N ILE A 97 18.51 -2.65 -0.79
CA ILE A 97 17.64 -2.94 0.35
C ILE A 97 17.80 -4.41 0.79
N GLN A 98 17.82 -5.37 -0.13
CA GLN A 98 18.01 -6.79 0.22
C GLN A 98 19.40 -7.04 0.82
N GLN A 99 20.45 -6.40 0.31
CA GLN A 99 21.81 -6.52 0.85
C GLN A 99 21.90 -6.05 2.32
N LYS A 100 21.26 -4.93 2.66
CA LYS A 100 21.23 -4.43 4.05
C LYS A 100 20.44 -5.33 4.99
N ARG A 101 19.41 -6.03 4.49
CA ARG A 101 18.65 -7.04 5.26
C ARG A 101 19.49 -8.26 5.61
N GLY A 102 20.40 -8.68 4.74
CA GLY A 102 21.33 -9.79 4.98
C GLY A 102 22.48 -9.48 5.94
N MET A 103 22.65 -8.21 6.35
CA MET A 103 23.69 -7.77 7.30
C MET A 103 23.17 -7.63 8.74
N ALA A 104 21.89 -7.87 9.00
CA ALA A 104 21.36 -7.99 10.35
C ALA A 104 21.56 -9.44 10.84
N LEU A 105 22.76 -9.71 11.37
CA LEU A 105 23.06 -10.85 12.24
C LEU A 105 23.09 -10.36 13.69
#